data_AF-A0A3L8C4S5-F1
#
_entry.id   AF-A0A3L8C4S5-F1
#
_cell.length_a   1.000
_cell.length_b   1.000
_cell.length_c   1.000
_cell.angle_alpha   90.00
_cell.angle_beta   90.00
_cell.angle_gamma   90.00
#
_symmetry.space_group_name_H-M   'P 1'
#
loop_
_entity.id
_entity.type
_entity.pdbx_description
1 polymer ?
#
loop_
_entity_poly.entity_id
_entity_poly.type
_entity_poly.pdbx_seq_one_letter_code
_entity_poly.pdbx_strand_id
1 'polypeptide(L)' 'MHNMNYKRIAVIGSGISGLTTSYLLQSQYEVTLFEEQDYLGGHTNTVDIEVDNTIYPVNTG' A
#
# COMPACT_ATOMS: atom_id res chain seq x y z
N MET A 1 14.22 -14.81 -30.52
CA MET A 1 13.08 -14.43 -29.67
C MET A 1 13.68 -13.92 -28.36
N HIS A 2 13.65 -12.62 -28.11
CA HIS A 2 14.21 -12.04 -26.89
C HIS A 2 13.28 -12.41 -25.74
N ASN A 3 13.74 -13.28 -24.83
CA ASN A 3 13.00 -13.62 -23.63
C ASN A 3 13.06 -12.38 -22.72
N MET A 4 12.07 -11.48 -22.86
CA MET A 4 11.91 -10.31 -21.98
C MET A 4 11.51 -10.85 -20.60
N ASN A 5 12.52 -11.27 -19.84
CA ASN A 5 12.36 -11.76 -18.48
C ASN A 5 12.12 -10.53 -17.59
N TYR A 6 10.87 -10.05 -17.56
CA TYR A 6 10.47 -9.01 -16.61
C TYR A 6 10.79 -9.53 -15.21
N LYS A 7 11.64 -8.81 -14.48
CA LYS A 7 11.93 -9.21 -13.11
C LYS A 7 10.65 -9.06 -12.29
N ARG A 8 10.27 -10.13 -11.61
CA ARG A 8 9.17 -10.15 -10.65
C ARG A 8 9.69 -9.76 -9.29
N ILE A 9 9.02 -8.82 -8.63
CA ILE A 9 9.38 -8.28 -7.32
C ILE A 9 8.21 -8.45 -6.37
N ALA A 10 8.46 -9.09 -5.23
CA ALA A 10 7.52 -9.10 -4.11
C ALA A 10 7.90 -8.00 -3.11
N VAL A 11 6.94 -7.17 -2.73
CA VAL A 11 7.05 -6.20 -1.64
C VAL A 11 6.19 -6.71 -0.48
N ILE A 12 6.78 -6.87 0.71
CA ILE A 12 6.07 -7.37 1.90
C ILE A 12 5.84 -6.20 2.85
N GLY A 13 4.57 -5.90 3.13
CA GLY A 13 4.10 -4.77 3.92
C GLY A 13 3.70 -3.58 3.04
N SER A 14 2.50 -3.05 3.30
CA SER A 14 1.89 -1.92 2.57
C SER A 14 1.84 -0.62 3.37
N GLY A 15 2.77 -0.46 4.32
CA GLY A 15 3.04 0.86 4.90
C GLY A 15 3.51 1.88 3.86
N ILE A 16 3.71 3.14 4.27
CA ILE A 16 4.10 4.22 3.36
C ILE A 16 5.32 3.89 2.49
N SER A 17 6.31 3.20 3.06
CA SER A 17 7.50 2.75 2.33
C SER A 17 7.18 1.68 1.28
N GLY A 18 6.40 0.65 1.65
CA GLY A 18 6.02 -0.43 0.73
C GLY A 18 5.18 0.05 -0.44
N LEU A 19 4.22 0.95 -0.20
CA LEU A 19 3.43 1.59 -1.24
C LEU A 19 4.30 2.44 -2.16
N THR A 20 5.20 3.25 -1.59
CA THR A 20 6.13 4.10 -2.37
C THR A 20 7.07 3.25 -3.22
N THR A 21 7.67 2.20 -2.63
CA THR A 21 8.53 1.26 -3.33
C THR A 21 7.79 0.57 -4.48
N SER A 22 6.57 0.08 -4.24
CA SER A 22 5.76 -0.58 -5.27
C SER A 22 5.40 0.37 -6.40
N TYR A 23 4.97 1.59 -6.07
CA TYR A 23 4.61 2.64 -7.02
C TYR A 23 5.78 3.04 -7.93
N LEU A 24 6.99 3.13 -7.39
CA LEU A 24 8.17 3.47 -8.18
C LEU A 24 8.60 2.31 -9.09
N LEU A 25 8.58 1.08 -8.58
CA LEU A 25 9.08 -0.10 -9.30
C LEU A 25 8.12 -0.64 -10.36
N GLN A 26 6.80 -0.44 -10.22
CA GLN A 26 5.81 -0.98 -11.17
C GLN A 26 5.98 -0.45 -12.60
N SER A 27 6.67 0.68 -12.78
CA SER A 27 6.97 1.24 -14.11
C SER A 27 7.92 0.38 -14.95
N GLN A 28 8.71 -0.49 -14.31
CA GLN A 28 9.79 -1.26 -14.92
C GLN A 28 9.71 -2.77 -14.64
N TYR A 29 9.00 -3.16 -13.58
CA TYR A 29 8.97 -4.52 -13.06
C TYR A 29 7.55 -4.99 -12.81
N GLU A 30 7.34 -6.31 -12.81
CA GLU A 30 6.09 -6.91 -12.35
C GLU A 30 6.14 -6.98 -10.82
N VAL A 31 5.35 -6.14 -10.15
CA VAL A 31 5.36 -6.00 -8.69
C VAL A 31 4.12 -6.65 -8.09
N THR A 32 4.32 -7.46 -7.04
CA THR A 32 3.24 -7.96 -6.18
C THR A 32 3.46 -7.43 -4.77
N LEU A 33 2.47 -6.71 -4.24
CA LEU A 33 2.46 -6.20 -2.87
C LEU A 33 1.65 -7.14 -1.98
N PHE A 34 2.20 -7.52 -0.84
CA PHE A 34 1.54 -8.34 0.18
C PHE A 34 1.34 -7.51 1.45
N GLU A 35 0.17 -7.62 2.05
CA GLU A 35 -0.20 -6.99 3.32
C GLU A 35 -0.90 -8.05 4.19
N GLU A 36 -0.65 -8.01 5.50
CA GLU A 36 -1.30 -8.86 6.48
C GLU A 36 -2.71 -8.36 6.80
N GLN A 37 -2.88 -7.04 6.88
CA GLN A 37 -4.13 -6.37 7.20
C GLN A 37 -5.11 -6.34 6.01
N ASP A 38 -6.37 -6.03 6.29
CA ASP A 38 -7.42 -5.82 5.29
C ASP A 38 -7.43 -4.39 4.71
N TYR A 39 -6.46 -3.57 5.09
CA TYR A 39 -6.28 -2.20 4.63
C TYR A 39 -4.80 -1.88 4.32
N LEU A 40 -4.57 -0.88 3.47
CA LEU A 40 -3.24 -0.39 3.12
C LEU A 40 -2.89 0.85 3.97
N GLY A 41 -1.60 1.08 4.20
CA GLY A 41 -1.10 2.27 4.90
C GLY A 41 -0.31 1.96 6.17
N GLY A 42 -0.51 0.77 6.75
CA GLY A 42 0.17 0.34 7.97
C GLY A 42 -0.13 1.29 9.14
N HIS A 43 0.91 1.94 9.67
CA HIS A 43 0.74 2.94 10.75
C HIS A 43 -0.09 4.14 10.32
N THR A 44 -0.11 4.50 9.03
CA THR A 44 -0.93 5.61 8.54
C THR A 44 -2.40 5.21 8.59
N ASN A 45 -3.06 5.46 9.72
CA ASN A 45 -4.36 4.89 10.04
C ASN A 45 -5.38 5.98 10.33
N THR A 46 -6.14 6.37 9.31
CA THR A 46 -7.26 7.29 9.44
C THR A 46 -8.56 6.50 9.58
N VAL A 47 -9.25 6.70 10.69
CA VAL A 47 -10.53 6.06 10.97
C VAL A 47 -11.63 7.11 11.01
N ASP A 48 -12.79 6.76 10.47
CA ASP A 48 -13.97 7.61 10.52
C ASP A 48 -14.67 7.46 11.88
N ILE A 49 -14.81 8.58 12.61
CA ILE A 49 -15.50 8.64 13.89
C ILE A 49 -16.77 9.47 13.74
N GLU A 50 -17.92 8.90 14.08
CA GLU A 50 -19.20 9.61 14.08
C GLU A 50 -19.46 10.28 15.44
N VAL A 51 -19.71 11.59 15.43
CA VAL A 51 -20.15 12.38 16.59
C VAL A 51 -21.28 13.30 16.14
N ASP A 52 -22.42 13.27 16.83
CA ASP A 52 -23.59 14.11 16.54
C ASP A 52 -23.97 14.11 15.04
N ASN A 53 -24.07 12.92 14.44
CA ASN A 53 -24.36 12.70 13.01
C ASN A 53 -23.35 13.34 12.04
N THR A 54 -22.15 13.68 12.51
CA THR A 54 -21.05 14.20 11.70
C THR A 54 -19.88 13.21 11.72
N ILE A 55 -19.34 12.89 10.54
CA ILE A 55 -18.18 11.98 10.41
C ILE A 55 -16.89 12.81 10.40
N TYR A 56 -15.96 12.45 11.27
CA TYR A 56 -14.64 13.04 11.37
C TYR A 56 -13.56 12.02 11.00
N PRO A 57 -12.69 12.32 10.02
CA PRO A 57 -11.51 11.49 9.76
C PRO A 57 -10.47 11.77 10.84
N VAL A 58 -10.19 10.79 11.69
CA VAL A 58 -9.22 10.91 12.79
C VAL A 58 -8.01 10.05 12.50
N ASN A 59 -6.84 10.69 12.46
CA ASN A 59 -5.58 9.97 12.38
C ASN A 59 -5.23 9.36 13.75
N THR A 60 -5.08 8.04 13.79
CA THR A 60 -4.74 7.26 14.99
C THR A 60 -3.33 6.67 14.92
N GLY A 61 -2.58 7.01 13.86
CA GLY A 61 -1.21 6.62 13.60
C GLY A 61 -0.60 7.35 12.42
#